data_AF-A0A2V9VBW7-F1
#
_entry.id   AF-A0A2V9VBW7-F1
#
_cell.length_a   1.000
_cell.length_b   1.000
_cell.length_c   1.000
_cell.angle_alpha   90.00
_cell.angle_beta   90.00
_cell.angle_gamma   90.00
#
_symmetry.space_group_name_H-M   'P 1'
#
loop_
_entity.id
_entity.type
_entity.pdbx_description
1 polymer ?
#
loop_
_entity_poly.entity_id
_entity_poly.type
_entity_poly.pdbx_seq_one_letter_code
_entity_poly.pdbx_strand_id
1 'polypeptide(L)' 'MWNAPALLAFQGPSIPQPDPAVKRVLVMFKCHFDAGFVDTQTAVVARYFTEYFPRAIDLASQLRQSANYRYVWTTGSWLL' A
#
# COMPACT_ATOMS: atom_id res chain seq x y z
N MET A 1 -39.53 30.99 21.49
CA MET A 1 -38.06 31.00 21.26
C MET A 1 -37.56 29.60 21.57
N TRP A 2 -37.14 28.85 20.55
CA TRP A 2 -36.68 27.46 20.71
C TRP A 2 -35.18 27.48 21.04
N ASN A 3 -34.78 26.97 22.21
CA ASN A 3 -33.38 26.74 22.56
C ASN A 3 -33.03 25.29 22.24
N ALA A 4 -32.22 25.07 21.20
CA ALA A 4 -31.69 23.74 20.92
C ALA A 4 -30.72 23.31 22.05
N PRO A 5 -30.79 22.07 22.56
CA PRO A 5 -29.89 21.61 23.60
C PRO A 5 -28.46 21.51 23.08
N ALA A 6 -27.49 21.83 23.93
CA ALA A 6 -26.05 21.84 23.66
C ALA A 6 -25.47 20.47 23.20
N LEU A 7 -26.27 19.41 23.18
CA LEU A 7 -25.91 18.06 22.72
C LEU A 7 -25.64 17.96 21.21
N LEU A 8 -25.97 19.00 20.44
CA LEU A 8 -25.66 19.11 19.00
C LEU A 8 -24.46 20.04 18.72
N ALA A 9 -23.73 20.48 19.75
CA ALA A 9 -22.47 21.18 19.53
C ALA A 9 -21.53 20.24 18.77
N PHE A 10 -21.17 20.60 17.54
CA PHE A 10 -20.08 19.97 16.80
C PHE A 10 -18.86 19.94 17.71
N GLN A 11 -18.50 18.74 18.18
CA GLN A 11 -17.20 18.53 18.78
C GLN A 11 -16.20 18.82 17.65
N GLY A 12 -15.43 19.91 17.80
CA GLY A 12 -14.35 20.22 16.87
C GLY A 12 -13.43 19.00 16.71
N PRO A 13 -12.68 18.89 15.61
CA PRO A 13 -11.87 17.71 15.33
C PRO A 13 -10.96 17.41 16.53
N SER A 14 -11.26 16.33 17.25
CA SER A 14 -10.39 15.83 18.30
C SER A 14 -9.24 15.11 17.62
N ILE A 15 -8.00 15.49 17.93
CA ILE A 15 -6.83 14.74 17.47
C ILE A 15 -6.75 13.49 18.36
N PRO A 16 -6.97 12.28 17.83
CA PRO A 16 -6.87 11.06 18.62
C PRO A 16 -5.45 10.94 19.18
N GLN A 17 -5.35 10.64 20.48
CA GLN A 17 -4.07 10.40 21.11
C GLN A 17 -3.52 9.02 20.66
N PRO A 18 -2.20 8.88 20.42
CA PRO A 18 -1.60 7.58 20.10
C PRO A 18 -1.83 6.57 21.23
N ASP A 19 -2.16 5.33 20.87
CA ASP A 19 -2.31 4.24 21.84
C ASP A 19 -0.92 3.75 22.30
N PRO A 20 -0.57 3.84 23.60
CA PRO A 20 0.73 3.41 24.12
C PRO A 20 0.97 1.89 24.01
N ALA A 21 -0.07 1.08 23.74
CA ALA A 21 0.06 -0.35 23.49
C ALA A 21 0.63 -0.67 22.11
N VAL A 22 0.46 0.21 21.10
CA VAL A 22 0.96 0.00 19.74
C VAL A 22 2.48 0.11 19.72
N LYS A 23 3.18 -0.98 19.38
CA LYS A 23 4.65 -1.03 19.38
C LYS A 23 5.30 -0.87 18.01
N ARG A 24 4.59 -1.22 16.95
CA ARG A 24 5.11 -1.19 15.57
C ARG A 24 3.97 -1.02 14.59
N VAL A 25 4.17 -0.10 13.63
CA VAL A 25 3.32 0.06 12.46
C VAL A 25 4.16 -0.31 11.25
N LEU A 26 3.67 -1.24 10.44
CA LEU A 26 4.25 -1.60 9.15
C LEU A 26 3.41 -0.94 8.07
N VAL A 27 4.00 0.01 7.34
CA VAL A 27 3.34 0.66 6.21
C VAL A 27 3.74 -0.07 4.94
N MET A 28 2.74 -0.48 4.15
CA MET A 28 2.95 -1.20 2.90
C MET A 28 2.14 -0.55 1.78
N PHE A 29 2.82 -0.34 0.64
CA PHE A 29 2.17 0.05 -0.60
C PHE A 29 1.85 -1.21 -1.40
N LYS A 30 0.58 -1.40 -1.77
CA LYS A 30 0.14 -2.52 -2.61
C LYS A 30 -0.86 -2.03 -3.65
N CYS A 31 -0.90 -2.71 -4.79
CA CYS A 31 -2.02 -2.64 -5.73
C CYS A 31 -2.84 -3.94 -5.68
N HIS A 32 -4.08 -3.90 -6.17
CA HIS A 32 -4.81 -5.12 -6.49
C HIS A 32 -4.27 -5.71 -7.79
N PHE A 33 -4.38 -7.03 -7.95
CA PHE A 33 -3.93 -7.74 -9.15
C PHE A 33 -5.14 -8.34 -9.85
N ASP A 34 -5.56 -7.69 -10.93
CA ASP A 34 -6.74 -8.05 -11.72
C ASP A 34 -6.32 -8.75 -13.02
N ALA A 35 -6.00 -10.04 -12.93
CA ALA A 35 -5.67 -10.83 -14.11
C ALA A 35 -6.94 -11.12 -14.91
N GLY A 36 -7.07 -10.55 -16.11
CA GLY A 36 -8.27 -10.71 -16.94
C GLY A 36 -9.18 -9.48 -17.01
N PHE A 37 -8.90 -8.39 -16.28
CA PHE A 37 -9.75 -7.20 -16.32
C PHE A 37 -9.38 -6.24 -17.45
N VAL A 38 -8.12 -5.78 -17.46
CA VAL A 38 -7.63 -4.81 -18.46
C VAL A 38 -7.20 -5.44 -19.77
N ASP A 39 -6.90 -6.74 -19.75
CA ASP A 39 -6.52 -7.58 -20.89
C ASP A 39 -6.68 -9.05 -20.48
N THR A 40 -6.48 -9.99 -21.40
CA THR A 40 -6.43 -11.43 -21.13
C THR A 40 -5.48 -11.74 -19.98
N GLN A 41 -5.87 -12.71 -19.16
CA GLN A 41 -5.03 -13.20 -18.06
C GLN A 41 -3.61 -13.53 -18.54
N THR A 42 -3.48 -14.17 -19.71
CA THR A 42 -2.18 -14.52 -20.30
C THR A 42 -1.34 -13.28 -20.59
N ALA A 43 -1.89 -12.24 -21.23
CA ALA A 43 -1.15 -11.04 -21.56
C ALA A 43 -0.76 -10.25 -20.30
N VAL A 44 -1.66 -10.12 -19.33
CA VAL A 44 -1.40 -9.46 -18.04
C VAL A 44 -0.25 -10.19 -17.31
N VAL A 45 -0.36 -11.51 -17.15
CA VAL A 45 0.67 -12.32 -16.48
C VAL A 45 2.01 -12.22 -17.22
N ALA A 46 2.02 -12.35 -18.55
CA ALA A 46 3.23 -12.24 -19.35
C ALA A 46 3.96 -10.91 -19.10
N ARG A 47 3.23 -9.80 -19.02
CA ARG A 47 3.80 -8.47 -18.76
C ARG A 47 4.44 -8.36 -17.37
N TYR A 48 3.90 -9.04 -16.35
CA TYR A 48 4.55 -9.10 -15.05
C TYR A 48 5.92 -9.77 -15.12
N PHE A 49 6.05 -10.87 -15.88
CA PHE A 49 7.31 -11.58 -16.03
C PHE A 49 8.30 -10.88 -16.95
N THR A 50 7.84 -10.24 -18.02
CA THR A 50 8.74 -9.62 -19.02
C THR A 50 9.08 -8.16 -18.71
N GLU A 51 8.25 -7.45 -17.94
CA GLU A 51 8.42 -6.01 -17.72
C GLU A 51 8.51 -5.62 -16.23
N TYR A 52 7.57 -6.06 -15.38
CA TYR A 52 7.50 -5.55 -14.00
C TYR A 52 8.51 -6.21 -13.06
N PHE A 53 8.59 -7.54 -13.01
CA PHE A 53 9.53 -8.22 -12.12
C PHE A 53 11.00 -7.92 -12.46
N PRO A 54 11.44 -7.93 -13.74
CA PRO A 54 12.82 -7.57 -14.07
C PRO A 54 13.18 -6.17 -13.58
N ARG A 55 12.32 -5.17 -13.84
CA ARG A 55 12.56 -3.80 -13.38
C ARG A 55 12.60 -3.67 -11.86
N ALA A 56 11.72 -4.38 -11.15
CA ALA A 56 11.73 -4.40 -9.68
C ALA A 56 13.04 -5.00 -9.12
N ILE A 57 13.55 -6.06 -9.75
CA ILE A 57 14.83 -6.69 -9.38
C ILE A 57 16.01 -5.75 -9.67
N ASP A 58 16.02 -5.08 -10.81
CA ASP A 58 17.06 -4.11 -11.19
C ASP A 58 17.09 -2.93 -10.21
N LEU A 59 15.92 -2.34 -9.93
CA LEU A 59 15.79 -1.25 -8.97
C LEU A 59 16.26 -1.68 -7.57
N ALA A 60 15.87 -2.88 -7.13
CA ALA A 60 16.33 -3.42 -5.87
C ALA A 60 17.86 -3.56 -5.85
N SER A 61 18.48 -4.04 -6.93
CA SER A 61 19.93 -4.20 -7.04
C SER A 61 20.67 -2.87 -7.02
N GLN A 62 20.17 -1.87 -7.76
CA GLN A 62 20.74 -0.53 -7.79
C GLN A 62 20.68 0.13 -6.40
N LEU A 63 19.52 0.10 -5.75
CA LEU A 63 19.35 0.70 -4.42
C LEU A 63 20.14 -0.03 -3.34
N ARG A 64 20.38 -1.33 -3.47
CA ARG A 64 21.26 -2.07 -2.56
C ARG A 64 22.72 -1.58 -2.61
N GLN A 65 23.16 -1.03 -3.74
CA GLN A 65 24.53 -0.54 -3.94
C GLN A 65 24.67 0.92 -3.55
N SER A 66 23.64 1.74 -3.74
CA SER A 66 23.72 3.21 -3.63
C SER A 66 23.01 3.82 -2.42
N ALA A 67 22.12 3.08 -1.73
CA ALA A 67 21.25 3.65 -0.70
C ALA A 67 21.26 2.86 0.61
N ASN A 68 21.00 3.56 1.72
CA ASN A 68 20.81 2.97 3.06
C ASN A 68 19.42 2.32 3.25
N TYR A 69 18.57 2.30 2.22
CA TYR A 69 17.23 1.73 2.28
C TYR A 69 17.05 0.62 1.25
N ARG A 70 16.31 -0.42 1.64
CA ARG A 70 16.04 -1.59 0.81
C ARG A 70 14.70 -1.40 0.10
N TYR A 71 14.71 -1.57 -1.22
CA TYR A 71 13.48 -1.70 -1.98
C TYR A 71 12.92 -3.11 -1.84
N VAL A 72 11.65 -3.21 -1.46
CA VAL A 72 10.94 -4.48 -1.29
C VAL A 72 9.71 -4.47 -2.19
N TRP A 73 9.65 -5.42 -3.12
CA TRP A 73 8.47 -5.71 -3.93
C TRP A 73 7.80 -6.97 -3.40
N THR A 74 6.53 -6.88 -3.01
CA THR A 74 5.74 -8.05 -2.61
C THR A 74 5.09 -8.69 -3.82
N THR A 75 5.24 -9.99 -4.00
CA THR A 75 4.49 -10.76 -4.99
C THR A 75 3.21 -11.34 -4.36
N GLY A 76 2.13 -11.39 -5.12
CA GLY A 76 0.90 -12.05 -4.69
C GLY A 76 1.07 -13.57 -4.62
N SER A 77 0.17 -14.25 -3.90
CA SER A 77 0.20 -15.72 -3.76
C SER A 77 -0.03 -16.48 -5.06
N TRP A 78 -0.51 -15.81 -6.12
CA TRP A 78 -0.76 -16.42 -7.44
C TRP A 78 0.51 -16.91 -8.15
N LEU A 79 1.69 -16.51 -7.68
CA LEU A 79 2.99 -16.91 -8.24
C LEU A 79 3.41 -18.34 -7.80
N LEU A 80 2.72 -18.93 -6.82
CA LEU A 80 3.06 -20.21 -6.18
C LEU A 80 2.07 -21.31 -6.54
#